data_AF-A0A6J1N9T2-F1
#
_entry.id   AF-A0A6J1N9T2-F1
#
_cell.length_a   1.000
_cell.length_b   1.000
_cell.length_c   1.000
_cell.angle_alpha   90.00
_cell.angle_beta   90.00
_cell.angle_gamma   90.00
#
_symmetry.space_group_name_H-M   'P 1'
#
loop_
_entity.id
_entity.type
_entity.pdbx_description
1 polymer ?
#
loop_
_entity_poly.entity_id
_entity_poly.type
_entity_poly.pdbx_seq_one_letter_code
_entity_poly.pdbx_strand_id
1 'polypeptide(L)'
;MQAIKDSVGFLSAQYEDVMKDFKAASETIAEVKRENIKSQSKIKELTHQLNVLEQSTRASNIEIQCLPEKRNENLLEVVQKLNDVIGIDVKEVYILNCTRIAKKNRESPRPRSVIVQFNSPLTRDKVLASIVQFNKMKKTPDKLNSSHFGFSGEHKPIYVMEHLSSFNKELHAATRVRAKEKGYSFTWIRNGRIFVRKNVNSEYRLIRDFESLNNIL
;
A
#
# COMPACT_ATOMS: atom_id res chain seq x y z
N MET A 1 45.46 -44.84 -44.13
CA MET A 1 45.29 -45.09 -42.68
C MET A 1 45.81 -43.94 -41.81
N GLN A 2 46.99 -43.35 -42.09
CA GLN A 2 47.54 -42.24 -41.28
C GLN A 2 46.63 -41.00 -41.22
N ALA A 3 46.18 -40.48 -42.37
CA ALA A 3 45.31 -39.30 -42.43
C ALA A 3 43.97 -39.46 -41.65
N ILE A 4 43.42 -40.67 -41.60
CA ILE A 4 42.22 -40.97 -40.80
C ILE A 4 42.55 -40.92 -39.31
N LYS A 5 43.72 -41.45 -38.92
CA LYS A 5 44.19 -41.43 -37.53
C LYS A 5 44.42 -40.00 -37.03
N ASP A 6 45.00 -39.15 -37.88
CA ASP A 6 45.23 -37.73 -37.59
C ASP A 6 43.90 -36.95 -37.49
N SER A 7 42.95 -37.22 -38.39
CA SER A 7 41.60 -36.62 -38.33
C SER A 7 40.81 -37.04 -37.10
N VAL A 8 40.89 -38.31 -36.69
CA VAL A 8 40.25 -38.81 -35.47
C VAL A 8 40.90 -38.20 -34.23
N GLY A 9 42.24 -38.08 -34.20
CA GLY A 9 42.96 -37.41 -33.12
C GLY A 9 42.55 -35.93 -32.97
N PHE A 10 42.45 -35.20 -34.09
CA PHE A 10 41.98 -33.81 -34.09
C PHE A 10 40.54 -33.70 -33.59
N LEU A 11 39.63 -34.58 -34.03
CA LEU A 11 38.24 -34.56 -33.60
C LEU A 11 38.08 -34.89 -32.11
N SER A 12 38.86 -35.84 -31.58
CA SER A 12 38.88 -36.16 -30.14
C SER A 12 39.35 -34.97 -29.31
N ALA A 13 40.40 -34.26 -29.73
CA ALA A 13 40.89 -33.06 -29.05
C ALA A 13 39.81 -31.96 -29.01
N GLN A 14 39.18 -31.68 -30.16
CA GLN A 14 38.07 -30.72 -30.24
C GLN A 14 36.88 -31.13 -29.36
N TYR A 15 36.58 -32.44 -29.27
CA TYR A 15 35.53 -32.95 -28.41
C TYR A 15 35.86 -32.77 -26.92
N GLU A 16 37.10 -33.03 -26.52
CA GLU A 16 37.57 -32.79 -25.15
C GLU A 16 37.48 -31.31 -24.76
N ASP A 17 37.87 -30.40 -25.66
CA ASP A 17 37.75 -28.95 -25.46
C ASP A 17 36.29 -28.51 -25.31
N VAL A 18 35.39 -28.98 -26.19
CA VAL A 18 33.95 -28.69 -26.09
C VAL A 18 33.35 -29.24 -24.79
N MET A 19 33.75 -30.44 -24.37
CA MET A 19 33.28 -31.02 -23.11
C MET A 19 33.77 -30.24 -21.88
N LYS A 20 35.00 -29.73 -21.93
CA LYS A 20 35.56 -28.87 -20.89
C LYS A 20 34.81 -27.55 -20.81
N ASP A 21 34.56 -26.90 -21.94
CA ASP A 21 33.80 -25.66 -22.03
C ASP A 21 32.34 -25.85 -21.59
N PHE A 22 31.71 -26.96 -21.99
CA PHE A 22 30.35 -27.30 -21.58
C PHE A 22 30.26 -27.48 -20.06
N LYS A 23 31.23 -28.17 -19.45
CA LYS A 23 31.27 -28.35 -18.00
C LYS A 23 31.45 -27.00 -17.29
N ALA A 24 32.39 -26.17 -17.74
CA ALA A 24 32.62 -24.84 -17.18
C ALA A 24 31.37 -23.93 -17.31
N ALA A 25 30.70 -23.96 -18.46
CA ALA A 25 29.45 -23.24 -18.69
C ALA A 25 28.33 -23.75 -17.78
N SER A 26 28.19 -25.07 -17.61
CA SER A 26 27.19 -25.67 -16.72
C SER A 26 27.42 -25.29 -15.26
N GLU A 27 28.68 -25.28 -14.80
CA GLU A 27 29.06 -24.82 -13.46
C GLU A 27 28.74 -23.33 -13.26
N THR A 28 29.07 -22.50 -14.25
CA THR A 28 28.76 -21.06 -14.25
C THR A 28 27.25 -20.82 -14.20
N ILE A 29 26.45 -21.54 -15.00
CA ILE A 29 24.99 -21.45 -14.98
C ILE A 29 24.43 -21.83 -13.60
N ALA A 30 25.00 -22.86 -12.97
CA ALA A 30 24.57 -23.27 -11.63
C ALA A 30 24.88 -22.21 -10.57
N GLU A 31 26.04 -21.55 -10.65
CA GLU A 31 26.40 -20.43 -9.76
C GLU A 31 25.47 -19.24 -9.98
N VAL A 32 25.31 -18.79 -11.23
CA VAL A 32 24.45 -17.65 -11.59
C VAL A 32 23.02 -17.87 -11.12
N LYS A 33 22.48 -19.09 -11.25
CA LYS A 33 21.15 -19.43 -10.71
C LYS A 33 21.09 -19.31 -9.18
N ARG A 34 22.12 -19.77 -8.48
CA ARG A 34 22.21 -19.66 -7.01
C ARG A 34 22.30 -18.20 -6.56
N GLU A 35 23.11 -17.39 -7.23
CA GLU A 35 23.23 -15.95 -6.95
C GLU A 35 21.94 -15.19 -7.26
N ASN A 36 21.24 -15.53 -8.35
CA ASN A 36 19.96 -14.92 -8.69
C ASN A 36 18.90 -15.18 -7.61
N ILE A 37 18.81 -16.41 -7.10
CA ILE A 37 17.88 -16.74 -5.99
C ILE A 37 18.21 -15.93 -4.74
N LYS A 38 19.50 -15.83 -4.37
CA LYS A 38 19.95 -15.01 -3.23
C LYS A 38 19.59 -13.54 -3.42
N SER A 39 19.83 -13.01 -4.63
CA SER A 39 19.56 -11.61 -4.99
C SER A 39 18.07 -11.29 -4.94
N GLN A 40 17.22 -12.16 -5.50
CA GLN A 40 15.76 -12.02 -5.45
C GLN A 40 15.24 -12.03 -4.00
N SER A 41 15.78 -12.92 -3.16
CA SER A 41 15.46 -12.95 -1.73
C SER A 41 15.83 -11.63 -1.04
N LYS A 42 17.03 -11.10 -1.32
CA LYS A 42 17.48 -9.83 -0.74
C LYS A 42 16.66 -8.64 -1.20
N ILE A 43 16.31 -8.58 -2.49
CA ILE A 43 15.43 -7.54 -3.04
C ILE A 43 14.07 -7.58 -2.35
N LYS A 44 13.49 -8.77 -2.14
CA LYS A 44 12.21 -8.93 -1.42
C LYS A 44 12.30 -8.41 0.01
N GLU A 45 13.36 -8.78 0.73
CA GLU A 45 13.61 -8.32 2.10
C GLU A 45 13.74 -6.79 2.18
N LEU A 46 14.59 -6.21 1.34
CA LEU A 46 14.82 -4.76 1.31
C LEU A 46 13.57 -3.98 0.91
N THR A 47 12.82 -4.48 -0.07
CA THR A 47 11.54 -3.88 -0.48
C THR A 47 10.53 -3.90 0.67
N HIS A 48 10.48 -5.01 1.42
CA HIS A 48 9.62 -5.10 2.61
C HIS A 48 10.04 -4.09 3.69
N GLN A 49 11.33 -4.01 4.02
CA GLN A 49 11.83 -3.06 5.01
C GLN A 49 11.57 -1.61 4.59
N LEU A 50 11.76 -1.28 3.31
CA LEU A 50 11.44 0.04 2.76
C LEU A 50 9.97 0.37 2.92
N ASN A 51 9.06 -0.57 2.61
CA ASN A 51 7.63 -0.35 2.82
C ASN A 51 7.27 -0.16 4.31
N VAL A 52 7.91 -0.90 5.23
CA VAL A 52 7.70 -0.74 6.67
C VAL A 52 8.12 0.66 7.12
N LEU A 53 9.29 1.13 6.68
CA LEU A 53 9.77 2.48 6.96
C LEU A 53 8.85 3.55 6.35
N GLU A 54 8.45 3.37 5.09
CA GLU A 54 7.51 4.25 4.40
C GLU A 54 6.17 4.35 5.16
N GLN A 55 5.64 3.23 5.65
CA GLN A 55 4.41 3.24 6.43
C GLN A 55 4.61 3.89 7.81
N SER A 56 5.77 3.70 8.43
CA SER A 56 6.11 4.30 9.73
C SER A 56 6.16 5.83 9.65
N THR A 57 6.69 6.41 8.58
CA THR A 57 6.71 7.88 8.39
C THR A 57 5.31 8.49 8.21
N ARG A 58 4.30 7.65 7.95
CA ARG A 58 2.89 8.05 7.79
C ARG A 58 2.03 7.72 9.02
N ALA A 59 2.62 7.20 10.09
CA ALA A 59 1.88 6.70 11.26
C ALA A 59 0.99 7.76 11.93
N SER A 60 1.39 9.03 11.87
CA SER A 60 0.65 10.17 12.42
C SER A 60 -0.22 10.88 11.38
N ASN A 61 -0.41 10.30 10.18
CA ASN A 61 -1.07 10.98 9.08
C ASN A 61 -2.48 10.42 8.85
N ILE A 62 -3.41 11.31 8.52
CA ILE A 62 -4.68 10.96 7.89
C ILE A 62 -4.68 11.39 6.41
N GLU A 63 -5.48 10.70 5.63
CA GLU A 63 -5.81 11.07 4.26
C GLU A 63 -7.30 11.39 4.16
N ILE A 64 -7.61 12.59 3.70
CA ILE A 64 -8.96 13.06 3.40
C ILE A 64 -9.16 12.95 1.88
N GLN A 65 -10.07 12.08 1.47
CA GLN A 65 -10.39 11.79 0.08
C GLN A 65 -11.73 12.41 -0.32
N CYS A 66 -11.86 12.71 -1.61
CA CYS A 66 -13.09 13.25 -2.22
C CYS A 66 -13.50 14.65 -1.73
N LEU A 67 -12.66 15.35 -0.97
CA LEU A 67 -12.87 16.76 -0.64
C LEU A 67 -12.73 17.61 -1.92
N PRO A 68 -13.77 18.33 -2.37
CA PRO A 68 -13.68 19.17 -3.57
C PRO A 68 -12.61 20.26 -3.41
N GLU A 69 -12.03 20.72 -4.52
CA GLU A 69 -10.96 21.73 -4.52
C GLU A 69 -11.55 23.14 -4.62
N LYS A 70 -11.02 24.08 -3.84
CA LYS A 70 -11.29 25.52 -3.99
C LYS A 70 -10.01 26.24 -4.40
N ARG A 71 -10.14 27.28 -5.24
CA ARG A 71 -9.02 28.18 -5.53
C ARG A 71 -8.63 28.89 -4.23
N ASN A 72 -7.33 28.96 -3.93
CA ASN A 72 -6.79 29.57 -2.71
C ASN A 72 -7.39 28.99 -1.43
N GLU A 73 -7.60 27.68 -1.38
CA GLU A 73 -8.12 27.02 -0.19
C GLU A 73 -7.12 27.09 0.99
N ASN A 74 -7.65 27.27 2.19
CA ASN A 74 -6.91 27.10 3.43
C ASN A 74 -7.18 25.70 3.99
N LEU A 75 -6.19 24.79 3.88
CA LEU A 75 -6.35 23.42 4.33
C LEU A 75 -6.38 23.30 5.86
N LEU A 76 -5.87 24.28 6.62
CA LEU A 76 -5.98 24.29 8.08
C LEU A 76 -7.42 24.58 8.51
N GLU A 77 -8.10 25.52 7.84
CA GLU A 77 -9.54 25.75 8.05
C GLU A 77 -10.39 24.51 7.75
N VAL A 78 -9.98 23.70 6.76
CA VAL A 78 -10.64 22.42 6.46
C VAL A 78 -10.52 21.47 7.66
N VAL A 79 -9.34 21.41 8.29
CA VAL A 79 -9.13 20.55 9.48
C VAL A 79 -9.91 21.09 10.68
N GLN A 80 -9.95 22.42 10.88
CA GLN A 80 -10.78 23.04 11.93
C GLN A 80 -12.27 22.74 11.73
N LYS A 81 -12.80 22.89 10.51
CA LYS A 81 -14.18 22.49 10.20
C LYS A 81 -14.44 21.02 10.43
N LEU A 82 -13.48 20.15 10.08
CA LEU A 82 -13.58 18.72 10.36
C LEU A 82 -13.69 18.48 11.88
N ASN A 83 -12.87 19.15 12.69
CA ASN A 83 -12.92 19.09 14.15
C ASN A 83 -14.29 19.48 14.70
N ASP A 84 -14.85 20.60 14.23
CA ASP A 84 -16.17 21.09 14.64
C ASP A 84 -17.27 20.07 14.31
N VAL A 85 -17.23 19.51 13.10
CA VAL A 85 -18.22 18.54 12.60
C VAL A 85 -18.22 17.26 13.43
N ILE A 86 -17.03 16.79 13.85
CA ILE A 86 -16.90 15.55 14.64
C ILE A 86 -16.85 15.79 16.15
N GLY A 87 -17.00 17.06 16.60
CA GLY A 87 -17.08 17.43 18.01
C GLY A 87 -15.80 17.19 18.79
N ILE A 88 -14.63 17.43 18.19
CA ILE A 88 -13.34 17.35 18.90
C ILE A 88 -12.59 18.67 18.86
N ASP A 89 -11.72 18.89 19.84
CA ASP A 89 -10.75 19.99 19.83
C ASP A 89 -9.35 19.44 19.55
N VAL A 90 -8.90 19.58 18.29
CA VAL A 90 -7.50 19.36 17.90
C VAL A 90 -6.91 20.72 17.55
N LYS A 91 -6.07 21.23 18.45
CA LYS A 91 -5.39 22.51 18.29
C LYS A 91 -4.45 22.49 17.09
N GLU A 92 -4.32 23.64 16.44
CA GLU A 92 -3.45 23.82 15.27
C GLU A 92 -1.99 23.47 15.56
N VAL A 93 -1.50 23.71 16.78
CA VAL A 93 -0.14 23.32 17.23
C VAL A 93 0.15 21.81 17.12
N TYR A 94 -0.89 20.97 17.02
CA TYR A 94 -0.74 19.53 16.83
C TYR A 94 -0.70 19.11 15.35
N ILE A 95 -0.92 20.04 14.42
CA ILE A 95 -0.86 19.81 12.98
C ILE A 95 0.52 20.25 12.49
N LEU A 96 1.34 19.29 12.07
CA LEU A 96 2.70 19.55 11.57
C LEU A 96 2.70 19.96 10.10
N ASN A 97 1.81 19.38 9.30
CA ASN A 97 1.71 19.66 7.88
C ASN A 97 0.31 19.34 7.36
N CYS A 98 -0.17 20.11 6.39
CA CYS A 98 -1.44 19.89 5.72
C CYS A 98 -1.30 20.26 4.23
N THR A 99 -1.42 19.27 3.34
CA THR A 99 -1.15 19.49 1.92
C THR A 99 -1.97 18.59 1.01
N ARG A 100 -2.28 19.06 -0.22
CA ARG A 100 -2.83 18.18 -1.26
C ARG A 100 -1.73 17.38 -1.93
N ILE A 101 -2.01 16.09 -2.15
CA ILE A 101 -1.10 15.19 -2.87
C ILE A 101 -1.50 15.05 -4.34
N ALA A 102 -0.51 14.87 -5.20
CA ALA A 102 -0.74 14.60 -6.61
C ALA A 102 -1.51 13.29 -6.79
N LYS A 103 -2.36 13.24 -7.84
CA LYS A 103 -3.09 12.02 -8.19
C LYS A 103 -2.12 11.01 -8.81
N LYS A 104 -2.26 9.72 -8.45
CA LYS A 104 -1.56 8.62 -9.14
C LYS A 104 -1.97 8.55 -10.61
N ASN A 105 -3.27 8.69 -10.89
CA ASN A 105 -3.82 8.83 -12.22
C ASN A 105 -4.28 10.28 -12.45
N ARG A 106 -3.60 11.01 -13.35
CA ARG A 106 -3.90 12.42 -13.65
C ARG A 106 -5.26 12.61 -14.32
N GLU A 107 -5.71 11.61 -15.08
CA GLU A 107 -7.01 11.60 -15.77
C GLU A 107 -8.19 11.36 -14.82
N SER A 108 -7.93 10.98 -13.55
CA SER A 108 -9.01 10.71 -12.60
C SER A 108 -9.85 11.96 -12.33
N PRO A 109 -11.19 11.90 -12.47
CA PRO A 109 -12.06 13.03 -12.18
C PRO A 109 -12.16 13.33 -10.68
N ARG A 110 -11.68 12.42 -9.80
CA ARG A 110 -11.69 12.64 -8.35
C ARG A 110 -10.72 13.77 -7.97
N PRO A 111 -11.06 14.61 -6.98
CA PRO A 111 -10.16 15.65 -6.50
C PRO A 111 -8.91 15.05 -5.84
N ARG A 112 -7.83 15.82 -5.77
CA ARG A 112 -6.61 15.44 -5.04
C ARG A 112 -6.90 15.21 -3.56
N SER A 113 -6.36 14.16 -2.96
CA SER A 113 -6.50 13.94 -1.51
C SER A 113 -5.73 14.99 -0.72
N VAL A 114 -6.20 15.30 0.48
CA VAL A 114 -5.45 16.09 1.48
C VAL A 114 -4.79 15.15 2.47
N ILE A 115 -3.51 15.35 2.74
CA ILE A 115 -2.78 14.69 3.81
C ILE A 115 -2.62 15.67 4.95
N VAL A 116 -3.02 15.23 6.15
CA VAL A 116 -2.79 15.97 7.40
C VAL A 116 -1.84 15.12 8.24
N GLN A 117 -0.70 15.70 8.61
CA GLN A 117 0.27 15.08 9.50
C GLN A 117 0.10 15.69 10.90
N PHE A 118 -0.20 14.84 11.87
CA PHE A 118 -0.24 15.24 13.27
C PHE A 118 1.10 15.03 13.96
N ASN A 119 1.24 15.64 15.14
CA ASN A 119 2.40 15.46 16.01
C ASN A 119 2.54 14.04 16.58
N SER A 120 1.46 13.26 16.63
CA SER A 120 1.48 11.90 17.18
C SER A 120 0.43 10.98 16.56
N PRO A 121 0.67 9.65 16.56
CA PRO A 121 -0.34 8.67 16.17
C PRO A 121 -1.58 8.69 17.08
N LEU A 122 -1.45 9.12 18.34
CA LEU A 122 -2.56 9.24 19.27
C LEU A 122 -3.56 10.34 18.84
N THR A 123 -3.05 11.50 18.42
CA THR A 123 -3.88 12.58 17.86
C THR A 123 -4.61 12.09 16.62
N ARG A 124 -3.89 11.41 15.72
CA ARG A 124 -4.43 10.77 14.52
C ARG A 124 -5.54 9.77 14.86
N ASP A 125 -5.32 8.88 15.82
CA ASP A 125 -6.28 7.85 16.25
C ASP A 125 -7.54 8.47 16.84
N LYS A 126 -7.39 9.52 17.65
CA LYS A 126 -8.53 10.30 18.21
C LYS A 126 -9.41 10.86 17.09
N VAL A 127 -8.81 11.47 16.07
CA VAL A 127 -9.54 12.01 14.90
C VAL A 127 -10.29 10.89 14.17
N LEU A 128 -9.60 9.79 13.83
CA LEU A 128 -10.22 8.68 13.11
C LEU A 128 -11.36 8.02 13.91
N ALA A 129 -11.17 7.80 15.21
CA ALA A 129 -12.20 7.24 16.07
C ALA A 129 -13.45 8.14 16.12
N SER A 130 -13.26 9.45 16.21
CA SER A 130 -14.35 10.43 16.26
C SER A 130 -15.12 10.49 14.95
N ILE A 131 -14.44 10.38 13.80
CA ILE A 131 -15.08 10.28 12.48
C ILE A 131 -15.91 9.00 12.37
N VAL A 132 -15.40 7.87 12.86
CA VAL A 132 -16.15 6.60 12.89
C VAL A 132 -17.41 6.74 13.77
N GLN A 133 -17.30 7.37 14.93
CA GLN A 133 -18.44 7.61 15.82
C GLN A 133 -19.48 8.53 15.16
N PHE A 134 -19.05 9.66 14.61
CA PHE A 134 -19.90 10.59 13.86
C PHE A 134 -20.68 9.86 12.74
N ASN A 135 -19.98 9.10 11.90
CA ASN A 135 -20.62 8.38 10.80
C ASN A 135 -21.56 7.25 11.24
N LYS A 136 -21.38 6.68 12.45
CA LYS A 136 -22.31 5.69 13.02
C LYS A 136 -23.60 6.33 13.52
N MET A 137 -23.54 7.57 14.00
CA MET A 137 -24.70 8.32 14.51
C MET A 137 -25.55 8.93 13.39
N LYS A 138 -25.06 8.94 12.15
CA LYS A 138 -25.72 9.58 10.99
C LYS A 138 -26.17 8.54 9.95
N LYS A 139 -27.32 8.79 9.33
CA LYS A 139 -27.76 8.07 8.13
C LYS A 139 -27.18 8.74 6.88
N THR A 140 -27.10 8.01 5.78
CA THR A 140 -26.80 8.63 4.47
C THR A 140 -27.96 9.55 4.08
N PRO A 141 -27.73 10.79 3.57
CA PRO A 141 -26.46 11.39 3.16
C PRO A 141 -25.72 12.21 4.24
N ASP A 142 -26.23 12.27 5.47
CA ASP A 142 -25.71 13.13 6.56
C ASP A 142 -24.42 12.63 7.21
N LYS A 143 -23.87 11.51 6.74
CA LYS A 143 -22.48 11.12 7.03
C LYS A 143 -21.51 12.18 6.53
N LEU A 144 -20.24 12.10 6.91
CA LEU A 144 -19.22 13.09 6.53
C LEU A 144 -19.23 13.31 5.01
N ASN A 145 -19.49 14.54 4.60
CA ASN A 145 -19.77 14.91 3.22
C ASN A 145 -19.42 16.39 2.97
N SER A 146 -19.46 16.81 1.71
CA SER A 146 -19.05 18.15 1.27
C SER A 146 -19.80 19.33 1.91
N SER A 147 -21.07 19.20 2.29
CA SER A 147 -21.82 20.32 2.88
C SER A 147 -21.26 20.76 4.23
N HIS A 148 -20.72 19.81 5.01
CA HIS A 148 -20.00 20.07 6.27
C HIS A 148 -18.77 20.99 6.11
N PHE A 149 -18.26 21.13 4.87
CA PHE A 149 -17.11 21.99 4.55
C PHE A 149 -17.53 23.29 3.82
N GLY A 150 -18.84 23.59 3.80
CA GLY A 150 -19.39 24.77 3.14
C GLY A 150 -19.32 24.66 1.61
N PHE A 151 -19.55 23.47 1.05
CA PHE A 151 -19.84 23.31 -0.36
C PHE A 151 -21.35 23.18 -0.56
N SER A 152 -21.90 24.04 -1.42
CA SER A 152 -23.30 24.02 -1.81
C SER A 152 -23.58 22.96 -2.87
N GLY A 153 -24.85 22.56 -3.01
CA GLY A 153 -25.31 21.59 -4.00
C GLY A 153 -25.38 20.16 -3.44
N GLU A 154 -25.15 19.17 -4.30
CA GLU A 154 -25.25 17.76 -3.93
C GLU A 154 -24.22 17.37 -2.85
N HIS A 155 -24.69 16.66 -1.82
CA HIS A 155 -23.84 16.17 -0.73
C HIS A 155 -22.94 15.03 -1.21
N LYS A 156 -21.67 15.34 -1.48
CA LYS A 156 -20.68 14.35 -1.93
C LYS A 156 -19.99 13.73 -0.72
N PRO A 157 -19.96 12.39 -0.59
CA PRO A 157 -19.28 11.73 0.52
C PRO A 157 -17.79 12.07 0.59
N ILE A 158 -17.31 12.31 1.81
CA ILE A 158 -15.89 12.55 2.11
C ILE A 158 -15.41 11.42 3.01
N TYR A 159 -14.26 10.84 2.65
CA TYR A 159 -13.68 9.71 3.36
C TYR A 159 -12.41 10.15 4.06
N VAL A 160 -12.26 9.78 5.33
CA VAL A 160 -11.04 10.01 6.10
C VAL A 160 -10.53 8.67 6.60
N MET A 161 -9.25 8.42 6.35
CA MET A 161 -8.62 7.14 6.66
C MET A 161 -7.16 7.31 7.04
N GLU A 162 -6.52 6.23 7.50
CA GLU A 162 -5.08 6.19 7.69
C GLU A 162 -4.36 6.43 6.36
N HIS A 163 -3.29 7.23 6.39
CA HIS A 163 -2.44 7.43 5.21
C HIS A 163 -1.55 6.20 4.99
N LEU A 164 -1.89 5.41 3.98
CA LEU A 164 -1.14 4.20 3.60
C LEU A 164 -0.01 4.52 2.62
N SER A 165 1.08 3.73 2.68
CA SER A 165 2.08 3.66 1.61
C SER A 165 1.44 3.23 0.28
N SER A 166 2.11 3.52 -0.84
CA SER A 166 1.60 3.10 -2.16
C SER A 166 1.39 1.59 -2.24
N PHE A 167 2.35 0.81 -1.71
CA PHE A 167 2.24 -0.64 -1.64
C PHE A 167 1.06 -1.10 -0.78
N ASN A 168 0.88 -0.54 0.42
CA ASN A 168 -0.24 -0.92 1.29
C ASN A 168 -1.60 -0.50 0.71
N LYS A 169 -1.68 0.62 -0.03
CA LYS A 169 -2.91 1.01 -0.76
C LYS A 169 -3.28 -0.03 -1.80
N GLU A 170 -2.30 -0.50 -2.57
CA GLU A 170 -2.50 -1.51 -3.62
C GLU A 170 -2.85 -2.86 -3.01
N LEU A 171 -2.10 -3.30 -1.99
CA LEU A 171 -2.36 -4.53 -1.25
C LEU A 171 -3.75 -4.52 -0.63
N HIS A 172 -4.19 -3.40 -0.04
CA HIS A 172 -5.53 -3.28 0.53
C HIS A 172 -6.62 -3.36 -0.55
N ALA A 173 -6.40 -2.75 -1.73
CA ALA A 173 -7.32 -2.86 -2.85
C ALA A 173 -7.48 -4.31 -3.33
N ALA A 174 -6.35 -4.99 -3.57
CA ALA A 174 -6.34 -6.40 -3.95
C ALA A 174 -6.96 -7.30 -2.85
N THR A 175 -6.67 -6.99 -1.59
CA THR A 175 -7.22 -7.73 -0.44
C THR A 175 -8.74 -7.64 -0.40
N ARG A 176 -9.35 -6.46 -0.60
CA ARG A 176 -10.82 -6.33 -0.61
C ARG A 176 -11.48 -7.17 -1.70
N VAL A 177 -10.87 -7.22 -2.90
CA VAL A 177 -11.38 -8.02 -4.02
C VAL A 177 -11.33 -9.50 -3.66
N ARG A 178 -10.15 -10.01 -3.30
CA ARG A 178 -9.97 -11.42 -2.97
C ARG A 178 -10.75 -11.87 -1.73
N ALA A 179 -10.81 -11.02 -0.70
CA ALA A 179 -11.58 -11.29 0.52
C ALA A 179 -13.06 -11.50 0.17
N LYS A 180 -13.63 -10.67 -0.71
CA LYS A 180 -15.01 -10.84 -1.19
C LYS A 180 -15.19 -12.16 -1.95
N GLU A 181 -14.28 -12.49 -2.86
CA GLU A 181 -14.31 -13.75 -3.63
C GLU A 181 -14.24 -14.99 -2.74
N LYS A 182 -13.48 -14.92 -1.64
CA LYS A 182 -13.31 -16.02 -0.68
C LYS A 182 -14.32 -16.03 0.47
N GLY A 183 -15.31 -15.13 0.44
CA GLY A 183 -16.37 -15.06 1.45
C GLY A 183 -15.89 -14.58 2.82
N TYR A 184 -14.90 -13.69 2.87
CA TYR A 184 -14.51 -13.01 4.11
C TYR A 184 -15.47 -11.85 4.40
N SER A 185 -16.13 -11.88 5.56
CA SER A 185 -17.06 -10.83 5.99
C SER A 185 -16.38 -9.51 6.38
N PHE A 186 -15.11 -9.53 6.79
CA PHE A 186 -14.43 -8.35 7.32
C PHE A 186 -13.08 -8.14 6.67
N THR A 187 -12.81 -6.89 6.28
CA THR A 187 -11.50 -6.39 5.85
C THR A 187 -11.31 -5.00 6.43
N TRP A 188 -10.23 -4.76 7.16
CA TRP A 188 -9.97 -3.46 7.77
C TRP A 188 -8.47 -3.14 7.84
N ILE A 189 -8.19 -1.85 8.07
CA ILE A 189 -6.85 -1.35 8.35
C ILE A 189 -6.76 -1.00 9.82
N ARG A 190 -5.61 -1.27 10.43
CA ARG A 190 -5.24 -0.72 11.74
C ARG A 190 -3.73 -0.52 11.80
N ASN A 191 -3.29 0.69 12.12
CA ASN A 191 -1.86 1.05 12.23
C ASN A 191 -1.08 0.72 10.94
N GLY A 192 -1.65 1.10 9.80
CA GLY A 192 -1.07 0.83 8.48
C GLY A 192 -1.05 -0.64 8.06
N ARG A 193 -1.59 -1.56 8.86
CA ARG A 193 -1.63 -3.00 8.58
C ARG A 193 -3.01 -3.44 8.15
N ILE A 194 -3.07 -4.42 7.24
CA ILE A 194 -4.30 -4.91 6.63
C ILE A 194 -4.70 -6.24 7.25
N PHE A 195 -5.96 -6.34 7.68
CA PHE A 195 -6.49 -7.53 8.32
C PHE A 195 -7.74 -8.01 7.60
N VAL A 196 -7.92 -9.33 7.58
CA VAL A 196 -9.12 -9.99 7.09
C VAL A 196 -9.65 -10.96 8.13
N ARG A 197 -10.96 -11.14 8.20
CA ARG A 197 -11.60 -12.13 9.09
C ARG A 197 -12.81 -12.73 8.40
N LYS A 198 -12.91 -14.07 8.41
CA LYS A 198 -13.92 -14.77 7.60
C LYS A 198 -15.33 -14.56 8.13
N ASN A 199 -15.52 -14.72 9.43
CA ASN A 199 -16.77 -14.45 10.14
C ASN A 199 -16.47 -14.08 11.60
N VAL A 200 -17.51 -13.80 12.39
CA VAL A 200 -17.39 -13.37 13.80
C VAL A 200 -16.75 -14.42 14.73
N ASN A 201 -16.68 -15.68 14.31
CA ASN A 201 -16.12 -16.79 15.09
C ASN A 201 -14.70 -17.18 14.63
N SER A 202 -14.26 -16.71 13.46
CA SER A 202 -12.94 -17.03 12.92
C SER A 202 -11.86 -16.14 13.52
N GLU A 203 -10.60 -16.56 13.52
CA GLU A 203 -9.48 -15.66 13.81
C GLU A 203 -9.27 -14.66 12.66
N TYR A 204 -8.68 -13.50 13.00
CA TYR A 204 -8.24 -12.56 11.99
C TYR A 204 -6.89 -12.99 11.41
N ARG A 205 -6.64 -12.67 10.14
CA ARG A 205 -5.35 -12.86 9.48
C ARG A 205 -4.78 -11.51 9.05
N LEU A 206 -3.48 -11.32 9.27
CA LEU A 206 -2.73 -10.16 8.81
C LEU A 206 -2.20 -10.43 7.40
N ILE A 207 -2.52 -9.53 6.46
CA ILE A 207 -2.01 -9.57 5.09
C ILE A 207 -0.82 -8.62 5.00
N ARG A 208 0.38 -9.19 4.83
CA ARG A 208 1.65 -8.44 4.85
C ARG A 208 2.17 -8.15 3.44
N ASP A 209 1.76 -8.96 2.47
CA ASP A 209 2.22 -8.96 1.09
C ASP A 209 1.24 -9.74 0.18
N PHE A 210 1.53 -9.77 -1.12
CA PHE A 210 0.70 -10.49 -2.09
C PHE A 210 0.77 -12.02 -1.95
N GLU A 211 1.84 -12.56 -1.36
CA GLU A 211 1.97 -14.00 -1.11
C GLU A 211 1.02 -14.44 0.01
N SER A 212 1.03 -13.73 1.15
CA SER A 212 0.08 -13.92 2.25
C SER A 212 -1.36 -13.67 1.81
N LEU A 213 -1.61 -12.74 0.87
CA LEU A 213 -2.92 -12.57 0.24
C LEU A 213 -3.33 -13.80 -0.58
N ASN A 214 -2.43 -14.38 -1.36
CA ASN A 214 -2.74 -15.54 -2.18
C ASN A 214 -3.14 -16.76 -1.35
N ASN A 215 -2.57 -16.87 -0.14
CA ASN A 215 -2.78 -17.96 0.81
C ASN A 215 -4.07 -17.84 1.65
N ILE A 216 -4.93 -16.84 1.40
CA ILE A 216 -6.25 -16.77 2.06
C ILE A 216 -7.24 -17.74 1.39
N LEU A 217 -7.92 -18.54 2.23
CA LEU A 217 -8.82 -19.64 1.83
C LEU A 217 -10.29 -19.23 1.78
#